data_AF-A0A4S2D3Z6-F1
#
_entry.id   AF-A0A4S2D3Z6-F1
#
_cell.length_a   1.000
_cell.length_b   1.000
_cell.length_c   1.000
_cell.angle_alpha   90.00
_cell.angle_beta   90.00
_cell.angle_gamma   90.00
#
_symmetry.space_group_name_H-M   'P 1'
#
loop_
_entity.id
_entity.type
_entity.pdbx_description
1 polymer ?
#
loop_
_entity_poly.entity_id
_entity_poly.type
_entity_poly.pdbx_seq_one_letter_code
_entity_poly.pdbx_strand_id
1 'polypeptide(L)'
;MTGAIALGAMAVAMCVPVQAAGVNRSGPCGGLTDLAPIQDAQVNRLVAQPQAGQCVIRIEADTASALERQQRMLEAIAQIACKGAVTLKPDPQVGLAAEATLPARCALPAGKPLLPTGERFWGRLHNMSFRYPAQAQRDGLQGRTVLRTLVDGTGRVRAAVLATSSGHEVLDEAAVAQTAPWRFEPTRPGLAAPGMSVMPGTVTYNLE
;
A
#
# COMPACT_ATOMS: atom_id res chain seq x y z
N MET A 1 63.50 -11.43 38.21
CA MET A 1 62.96 -11.66 36.84
C MET A 1 61.87 -12.72 36.96
N THR A 2 60.84 -12.68 36.09
CA THR A 2 59.59 -13.48 36.05
C THR A 2 58.55 -13.12 37.11
N GLY A 3 57.30 -12.74 36.82
CA GLY A 3 56.54 -12.63 35.56
C GLY A 3 55.06 -12.85 35.89
N ALA A 4 54.24 -11.79 35.90
CA ALA A 4 52.81 -11.87 36.17
C ALA A 4 52.03 -12.12 34.87
N ILE A 5 51.18 -13.14 34.84
CA ILE A 5 50.32 -13.47 33.69
C ILE A 5 48.89 -13.02 34.05
N ALA A 6 48.40 -12.00 33.34
CA ALA A 6 47.01 -11.56 33.38
C ALA A 6 46.20 -12.37 32.35
N LEU A 7 45.19 -13.12 32.82
CA LEU A 7 44.20 -13.78 31.99
C LEU A 7 43.14 -12.76 31.55
N GLY A 8 43.21 -12.34 30.28
CA GLY A 8 42.20 -11.52 29.64
C GLY A 8 40.99 -12.35 29.20
N ALA A 9 39.80 -11.98 29.65
CA ALA A 9 38.54 -12.56 29.21
C ALA A 9 38.17 -12.02 27.82
N MET A 10 38.15 -12.90 26.80
CA MET A 10 37.58 -12.59 25.49
C MET A 10 36.05 -12.66 25.59
N ALA A 11 35.39 -11.51 25.46
CA ALA A 11 33.95 -11.44 25.24
C ALA A 11 33.64 -11.89 23.80
N VAL A 12 33.05 -13.07 23.67
CA VAL A 12 32.53 -13.58 22.39
C VAL A 12 31.23 -12.82 22.08
N ALA A 13 31.28 -11.95 21.08
CA ALA A 13 30.09 -11.30 20.53
C ALA A 13 29.19 -12.36 19.89
N MET A 14 28.12 -12.75 20.60
CA MET A 14 27.09 -13.63 20.08
C MET A 14 26.30 -12.88 19.01
N CYS A 15 26.48 -13.30 17.75
CA CYS A 15 25.64 -12.89 16.65
C CYS A 15 24.27 -13.57 16.81
N VAL A 16 23.28 -12.85 17.33
CA VAL A 16 21.90 -13.33 17.42
C VAL A 16 21.33 -13.34 15.99
N PRO A 17 20.84 -14.48 15.47
CA PRO A 17 20.20 -14.48 14.17
C PRO A 17 18.90 -13.67 14.24
N VAL A 18 18.82 -12.61 13.44
CA VAL A 18 17.56 -11.92 13.12
C VAL A 18 16.60 -12.98 12.57
N GLN A 19 15.66 -13.41 13.40
CA GLN A 19 14.53 -14.20 12.92
C GLN A 19 13.70 -13.29 12.03
N ALA A 20 13.50 -13.70 10.77
CA ALA A 20 12.44 -13.16 9.94
C ALA A 20 11.13 -13.34 10.72
N ALA A 21 10.62 -12.24 11.27
CA ALA A 21 9.40 -12.25 12.08
C ALA A 21 8.28 -12.82 11.21
N GLY A 22 7.87 -14.06 11.49
CA GLY A 22 6.64 -14.59 10.94
C GLY A 22 5.53 -13.59 11.23
N VAL A 23 4.90 -13.07 10.18
CA VAL A 23 3.83 -12.08 10.32
C VAL A 23 2.73 -12.71 11.17
N ASN A 24 2.63 -12.31 12.44
CA ASN A 24 1.60 -12.79 13.33
C ASN A 24 0.26 -12.14 12.94
N ARG A 25 -0.52 -12.85 12.12
CA ARG A 25 -1.84 -12.42 11.63
C ARG A 25 -2.96 -12.63 12.66
N SER A 26 -2.64 -12.89 13.92
CA SER A 26 -3.61 -12.97 15.01
C SER A 26 -3.68 -11.63 15.75
N GLY A 27 -4.89 -11.13 16.00
CA GLY A 27 -5.13 -9.86 16.69
C GLY A 27 -5.88 -8.82 15.86
N PRO A 28 -6.09 -7.60 16.40
CA PRO A 28 -6.94 -6.56 15.81
C PRO A 28 -6.60 -6.16 14.37
N CYS A 29 -5.34 -6.28 13.97
CA CYS A 29 -4.89 -5.96 12.62
C CYS A 29 -4.98 -7.13 11.63
N GLY A 30 -5.15 -8.37 12.10
CA GLY A 30 -5.37 -9.56 11.26
C GLY A 30 -4.54 -9.60 9.96
N GLY A 31 -5.24 -9.65 8.82
CA GLY A 31 -4.67 -9.64 7.47
C GLY A 31 -4.07 -8.31 6.98
N LEU A 32 -4.12 -7.23 7.76
CA LEU A 32 -3.47 -5.93 7.47
C LEU A 32 -2.09 -5.77 8.11
N THR A 33 -1.50 -6.88 8.57
CA THR A 33 -0.13 -6.90 9.08
C THR A 33 0.94 -6.88 7.98
N ASP A 34 0.57 -7.20 6.74
CA ASP A 34 1.39 -7.02 5.55
C ASP A 34 0.76 -5.96 4.64
N LEU A 35 1.29 -4.73 4.71
CA LEU A 35 0.80 -3.58 3.93
C LEU A 35 1.67 -3.32 2.70
N ALA A 36 2.73 -4.10 2.46
CA ALA A 36 3.63 -3.92 1.33
C ALA A 36 2.91 -3.90 -0.04
N PRO A 37 1.84 -4.70 -0.29
CA PRO A 37 1.11 -4.66 -1.55
C PRO A 37 0.38 -3.34 -1.85
N ILE A 38 0.16 -2.50 -0.84
CA ILE A 38 -0.62 -1.26 -0.95
C ILE A 38 0.14 -0.01 -0.50
N GLN A 39 1.43 -0.17 -0.20
CA GLN A 39 2.29 0.96 0.16
C GLN A 39 2.55 1.80 -1.09
N ASP A 40 2.28 3.09 -1.01
CA ASP A 40 2.65 4.07 -2.02
C ASP A 40 4.17 4.23 -2.11
N ALA A 41 4.70 4.44 -3.31
CA ALA A 41 6.13 4.55 -3.58
C ALA A 41 6.83 5.69 -2.81
N GLN A 42 6.05 6.70 -2.40
CA GLN A 42 6.51 7.87 -1.64
C GLN A 42 6.05 7.84 -0.18
N VAL A 43 5.64 6.67 0.33
CA VAL A 43 5.38 6.42 1.75
C VAL A 43 6.57 5.65 2.31
N ASN A 44 7.32 6.27 3.21
CA ASN A 44 8.55 5.68 3.77
C ASN A 44 8.26 4.77 4.99
N ARG A 45 7.13 4.97 5.67
CA ARG A 45 6.66 4.10 6.76
C ARG A 45 5.16 3.84 6.65
N LEU A 46 4.78 2.57 6.62
CA LEU A 46 3.39 2.13 6.67
C LEU A 46 3.27 0.90 7.56
N VAL A 47 2.84 1.09 8.81
CA VAL A 47 2.87 0.03 9.83
C VAL A 47 1.53 -0.07 10.55
N ALA A 48 0.95 -1.27 10.54
CA ALA A 48 -0.23 -1.62 11.34
C ALA A 48 0.20 -2.15 12.71
N GLN A 49 -0.38 -1.62 13.78
CA GLN A 49 -0.15 -2.07 15.15
C GLN A 49 -1.48 -2.16 15.93
N PRO A 50 -1.65 -3.18 16.78
CA PRO A 50 -2.80 -3.24 17.68
C PRO A 50 -2.62 -2.21 18.80
N GLN A 51 -3.61 -1.33 18.99
CA GLN A 51 -3.63 -0.33 20.06
C GLN A 51 -5.03 -0.25 20.65
N ALA A 52 -5.14 -0.45 21.96
CA ALA A 52 -6.41 -0.46 22.70
C ALA A 52 -7.50 -1.36 22.06
N GLY A 53 -7.10 -2.52 21.52
CA GLY A 53 -8.03 -3.46 20.87
C GLY A 53 -8.47 -3.08 19.44
N GLN A 54 -7.98 -1.96 18.90
CA GLN A 54 -8.19 -1.56 17.50
C GLN A 54 -6.92 -1.76 16.68
N CYS A 55 -7.06 -1.84 15.36
CA CYS A 55 -5.92 -1.72 14.47
C CYS A 55 -5.66 -0.25 14.15
N VAL A 56 -4.45 0.20 14.47
CA VAL A 56 -3.98 1.56 14.21
C VAL A 56 -2.84 1.48 13.21
N ILE A 57 -2.96 2.21 12.11
CA ILE A 57 -1.98 2.24 11.03
C ILE A 57 -1.29 3.58 11.06
N ARG A 58 0.02 3.57 11.24
CA ARG A 58 0.87 4.78 11.18
C ARG A 58 1.45 4.93 9.79
N ILE A 59 1.36 6.15 9.26
CA ILE A 59 1.78 6.52 7.92
C ILE A 59 2.77 7.68 8.04
N GLU A 60 3.94 7.56 7.44
CA GLU A 60 4.88 8.65 7.22
C GLU A 60 5.20 8.69 5.72
N ALA A 61 5.06 9.86 5.10
CA ALA A 61 5.21 10.05 3.66
C ALA A 61 6.25 11.14 3.34
N ASP A 62 6.79 11.09 2.13
CA ASP A 62 7.73 12.10 1.63
C ASP A 62 6.98 13.30 1.01
N THR A 63 5.72 13.11 0.58
CA THR A 63 4.89 14.14 -0.04
C THR A 63 3.45 14.11 0.47
N ALA A 64 2.76 15.24 0.42
CA ALA A 64 1.36 15.35 0.85
C ALA A 64 0.44 14.48 -0.04
N SER A 65 0.68 14.50 -1.36
CA SER A 65 -0.05 13.69 -2.33
C SER A 65 0.10 12.19 -2.07
N ALA A 66 1.29 11.73 -1.66
CA ALA A 66 1.50 10.34 -1.27
C ALA A 66 0.73 9.95 -0.01
N LEU A 67 0.72 10.83 1.01
CA LEU A 67 -0.08 10.63 2.21
C LEU A 67 -1.57 10.51 1.87
N GLU A 68 -2.08 11.40 1.01
CA GLU A 68 -3.48 11.40 0.60
C GLU A 68 -3.85 10.14 -0.21
N ARG A 69 -3.01 9.74 -1.16
CA ARG A 69 -3.19 8.47 -1.92
C ARG A 69 -3.24 7.26 -0.97
N GLN A 70 -2.33 7.21 0.00
CA GLN A 70 -2.28 6.12 0.98
C GLN A 70 -3.52 6.12 1.89
N GLN A 71 -3.99 7.28 2.33
CA GLN A 71 -5.21 7.43 3.12
C GLN A 71 -6.44 6.92 2.36
N ARG A 72 -6.65 7.37 1.11
CA ARG A 72 -7.75 6.89 0.25
C ARG A 72 -7.71 5.37 0.03
N MET A 73 -6.50 4.80 -0.09
CA MET A 73 -6.31 3.36 -0.19
C MET A 73 -6.78 2.64 1.08
N LEU A 74 -6.40 3.10 2.27
CA LEU A 74 -6.83 2.52 3.54
C LEU A 74 -8.33 2.67 3.79
N GLU A 75 -8.91 3.82 3.43
CA GLU A 75 -10.35 4.05 3.48
C GLU A 75 -11.11 3.06 2.60
N ALA A 76 -10.68 2.87 1.36
CA ALA A 76 -11.29 1.92 0.44
C ALA A 76 -11.22 0.49 0.99
N ILE A 77 -10.09 0.08 1.56
CA ILE A 77 -9.93 -1.24 2.18
C ILE A 77 -10.87 -1.40 3.37
N ALA A 78 -10.96 -0.42 4.27
CA ALA A 78 -11.85 -0.50 5.42
C ALA A 78 -13.32 -0.54 4.99
N GLN A 79 -13.69 0.20 3.94
CA GLN A 79 -15.05 0.17 3.41
C GLN A 79 -15.42 -1.23 2.88
N ILE A 80 -14.48 -1.93 2.23
CA ILE A 80 -14.74 -3.27 1.68
C ILE A 80 -14.63 -4.35 2.76
N ALA A 81 -13.57 -4.33 3.59
CA ALA A 81 -13.28 -5.36 4.59
C ALA A 81 -14.11 -5.22 5.86
N CYS A 82 -14.30 -3.98 6.33
CA CYS A 82 -14.94 -3.67 7.62
C CYS A 82 -16.38 -3.15 7.47
N LYS A 83 -16.82 -2.80 6.26
CA LYS A 83 -18.09 -2.09 5.99
C LYS A 83 -18.22 -0.80 6.81
N GLY A 84 -17.11 -0.10 7.03
CA GLY A 84 -17.07 1.12 7.84
C GLY A 84 -15.91 2.03 7.46
N ALA A 85 -15.94 3.24 8.01
CA ALA A 85 -14.94 4.27 7.73
C ALA A 85 -13.71 4.14 8.64
N VAL A 86 -12.55 4.52 8.11
CA VAL A 86 -11.33 4.73 8.90
C VAL A 86 -11.42 6.10 9.58
N THR A 87 -11.00 6.17 10.84
CA THR A 87 -10.76 7.48 11.48
C THR A 87 -9.34 7.91 11.15
N LEU A 88 -9.21 8.96 10.32
CA LEU A 88 -7.93 9.57 9.99
C LEU A 88 -7.64 10.73 10.94
N LYS A 89 -6.48 10.68 11.59
CA LYS A 89 -5.95 11.76 12.42
C LYS A 89 -4.60 12.19 11.84
N PRO A 90 -4.51 13.36 11.20
CA PRO A 90 -3.23 13.94 10.80
C PRO A 90 -2.33 14.16 12.02
N ASP A 91 -1.02 13.95 11.87
CA ASP A 91 -0.05 14.36 12.88
C ASP A 91 0.12 15.88 12.80
N PRO A 92 -0.23 16.64 13.86
CA PRO A 92 -0.13 18.10 13.84
C PRO A 92 1.31 18.61 13.81
N GLN A 93 2.31 17.78 14.12
CA GLN A 93 3.72 18.20 14.17
C GLN A 93 4.43 18.02 12.83
N VAL A 94 4.01 17.04 12.04
CA VAL A 94 4.60 16.71 10.74
C VAL A 94 3.45 16.52 9.76
N GLY A 95 3.18 17.53 8.92
CA GLY A 95 2.07 17.51 7.94
C GLY A 95 2.13 16.41 6.88
N LEU A 96 3.12 15.51 6.98
CA LEU A 96 3.34 14.34 6.13
C LEU A 96 3.19 13.02 6.89
N ALA A 97 2.65 13.05 8.12
CA ALA A 97 2.34 11.86 8.89
C ALA A 97 0.85 11.83 9.28
N ALA A 98 0.30 10.62 9.38
CA ALA A 98 -1.06 10.40 9.84
C ALA A 98 -1.21 9.06 10.57
N GLU A 99 -2.22 9.02 11.44
CA GLU A 99 -2.68 7.81 12.09
C GLU A 99 -4.08 7.45 11.54
N ALA A 100 -4.24 6.21 11.09
CA ALA A 100 -5.45 5.66 10.52
C ALA A 100 -5.97 4.52 11.41
N THR A 101 -7.11 4.74 12.07
CA THR A 101 -7.69 3.78 13.01
C THR A 101 -8.87 3.06 12.40
N LEU A 102 -8.83 1.72 12.36
CA LEU A 102 -9.93 0.91 11.87
C LEU A 102 -11.09 0.84 12.87
N PRO A 103 -12.34 0.60 12.39
CA PRO A 103 -13.48 0.35 13.25
C PRO A 103 -13.21 -0.80 14.24
N ALA A 104 -13.58 -0.61 15.51
CA ALA A 104 -13.35 -1.61 16.56
C ALA A 104 -14.03 -2.98 16.29
N ARG A 105 -15.09 -3.00 15.48
CA ARG A 105 -15.80 -4.23 15.08
C ARG A 105 -15.30 -4.83 13.76
N CYS A 106 -14.19 -4.34 13.21
CA CYS A 106 -13.65 -4.90 11.98
C CYS A 106 -13.06 -6.30 12.24
N ALA A 107 -13.75 -7.33 11.75
CA ALA A 107 -13.27 -8.71 11.82
C ALA A 107 -12.43 -9.02 10.59
N LEU A 108 -11.14 -8.70 10.65
CA LEU A 108 -10.20 -9.05 9.59
C LEU A 108 -9.88 -10.55 9.62
N PRO A 109 -9.82 -11.22 8.46
CA PRO A 109 -9.54 -12.65 8.41
C PRO A 109 -8.14 -12.94 8.96
N ALA A 110 -8.05 -13.91 9.88
CA ALA A 110 -6.79 -14.47 10.31
C ALA A 110 -6.32 -15.55 9.30
N GLY A 111 -5.05 -15.54 8.93
CA GLY A 111 -4.41 -16.61 8.17
C GLY A 111 -4.46 -16.53 6.64
N LYS A 112 -5.38 -15.77 6.03
CA LYS A 112 -5.39 -15.50 4.58
C LYS A 112 -4.95 -14.06 4.28
N PRO A 113 -4.18 -13.81 3.20
CA PRO A 113 -3.89 -12.45 2.76
C PRO A 113 -5.18 -11.70 2.44
N LEU A 114 -5.35 -10.51 3.01
CA LEU A 114 -6.50 -9.65 2.69
C LEU A 114 -6.42 -9.11 1.25
N LEU A 115 -5.18 -8.95 0.76
CA LEU A 115 -4.85 -8.25 -0.48
C LEU A 115 -4.10 -9.20 -1.43
N PRO A 116 -4.76 -10.24 -1.97
CA PRO A 116 -4.13 -11.09 -2.96
C PRO A 116 -3.87 -10.32 -4.27
N THR A 117 -2.81 -10.69 -4.97
CA THR A 117 -2.60 -10.23 -6.36
C THR A 117 -3.71 -10.76 -7.25
N GLY A 118 -4.28 -9.87 -8.07
CA GLY A 118 -5.53 -10.14 -8.78
C GLY A 118 -5.40 -10.84 -10.13
N GLU A 119 -4.20 -11.01 -10.69
CA GLU A 119 -3.98 -11.46 -12.09
C GLU A 119 -4.60 -12.83 -12.42
N ARG A 120 -4.81 -13.69 -11.41
CA ARG A 120 -5.50 -14.99 -11.60
C ARG A 120 -7.01 -14.85 -11.72
N PHE A 121 -7.57 -13.79 -11.15
CA PHE A 121 -9.01 -13.55 -11.05
C PHE A 121 -9.50 -12.56 -12.10
N TRP A 122 -8.69 -11.55 -12.39
CA TRP A 122 -9.02 -10.43 -13.26
C TRP A 122 -8.23 -10.49 -14.55
N GLY A 123 -8.94 -10.35 -15.67
CA GLY A 123 -8.38 -10.36 -17.02
C GLY A 123 -8.56 -9.01 -17.69
N ARG A 124 -9.54 -8.93 -18.61
CA ARG A 124 -9.75 -7.77 -19.48
C ARG A 124 -10.01 -6.50 -18.67
N LEU A 125 -9.30 -5.44 -19.02
CA LEU A 125 -9.51 -4.10 -18.50
C LEU A 125 -10.37 -3.29 -19.48
N HIS A 126 -11.48 -2.76 -18.99
CA HIS A 126 -12.37 -1.85 -19.71
C HIS A 126 -12.18 -0.40 -19.26
N ASN A 127 -12.53 0.53 -20.15
CA ASN A 127 -12.44 1.99 -19.93
C ASN A 127 -11.04 2.48 -19.57
N MET A 128 -10.01 1.81 -20.08
CA MET A 128 -8.64 2.32 -20.02
C MET A 128 -8.51 3.49 -20.99
N SER A 129 -8.64 4.70 -20.46
CA SER A 129 -8.34 5.94 -21.18
C SER A 129 -7.30 6.71 -20.38
N PHE A 130 -6.18 7.02 -21.02
CA PHE A 130 -5.16 7.90 -20.46
C PHE A 130 -4.98 9.10 -21.37
N ARG A 131 -5.18 10.28 -20.78
CA ARG A 131 -4.94 11.57 -21.40
C ARG A 131 -3.66 12.14 -20.82
N TYR A 132 -2.85 12.71 -21.70
CA TYR A 132 -1.69 13.49 -21.31
C TYR A 132 -2.15 14.73 -20.55
N PRO A 133 -1.62 15.01 -19.34
CA PRO A 133 -1.93 16.26 -18.65
C PRO A 133 -1.45 17.46 -19.46
N ALA A 134 -2.33 18.42 -19.72
CA ALA A 134 -2.00 19.58 -20.57
C ALA A 134 -0.79 20.37 -20.03
N GLN A 135 -0.63 20.45 -18.71
CA GLN A 135 0.55 21.08 -18.10
C GLN A 135 1.83 20.29 -18.42
N ALA A 136 1.83 18.98 -18.19
CA ALA A 136 2.99 18.13 -18.47
C ALA A 136 3.37 18.15 -19.97
N GLN A 137 2.37 18.22 -20.85
CA GLN A 137 2.61 18.34 -22.29
C GLN A 137 3.26 19.67 -22.65
N ARG A 138 2.78 20.79 -22.09
CA ARG A 138 3.39 22.12 -22.29
C ARG A 138 4.83 22.17 -21.77
N ASP A 139 5.08 21.52 -20.65
CA ASP A 139 6.38 21.53 -19.98
C ASP A 139 7.36 20.48 -20.52
N GLY A 140 6.97 19.68 -21.52
CA GLY A 140 7.84 18.67 -22.11
C GLY A 140 8.11 17.44 -21.22
N LEU A 141 7.33 17.24 -20.15
CA LEU A 141 7.59 16.21 -19.13
C LEU A 141 7.13 14.85 -19.62
N GLN A 142 8.01 13.84 -19.60
CA GLN A 142 7.72 12.46 -19.98
C GLN A 142 8.07 11.51 -18.83
N GLY A 143 7.51 10.31 -18.83
CA GLY A 143 7.85 9.33 -17.81
C GLY A 143 6.92 8.14 -17.75
N ARG A 144 7.28 7.20 -16.87
CA ARG A 144 6.55 5.95 -16.67
C ARG A 144 6.15 5.81 -15.20
N THR A 145 4.85 5.72 -14.96
CA THR A 145 4.27 5.49 -13.64
C THR A 145 3.83 4.03 -13.53
N VAL A 146 4.19 3.37 -12.42
CA VAL A 146 3.69 2.03 -12.08
C VAL A 146 2.70 2.18 -10.94
N LEU A 147 1.51 1.60 -11.09
CA LEU A 147 0.38 1.71 -10.17
C LEU A 147 0.11 0.38 -9.47
N ARG A 148 -0.37 0.48 -8.23
CA ARG A 148 -1.08 -0.59 -7.50
C ARG A 148 -2.52 -0.15 -7.36
N THR A 149 -3.42 -0.83 -8.06
CA THR A 149 -4.86 -0.51 -8.05
C THR A 149 -5.61 -1.50 -7.17
N LEU A 150 -6.41 -1.00 -6.24
CA LEU A 150 -7.30 -1.81 -5.43
C LEU A 150 -8.58 -2.06 -6.21
N VAL A 151 -8.86 -3.33 -6.49
CA VAL A 151 -10.04 -3.79 -7.22
C VAL A 151 -10.94 -4.52 -6.24
N ASP A 152 -12.23 -4.16 -6.18
CA ASP A 152 -13.19 -4.89 -5.35
C ASP A 152 -13.68 -6.19 -6.03
N GLY A 153 -14.44 -7.01 -5.30
CA GLY A 153 -14.96 -8.28 -5.81
C GLY A 153 -15.91 -8.17 -7.01
N THR A 154 -16.25 -6.96 -7.46
CA THR A 154 -17.05 -6.72 -8.68
C THR A 154 -16.18 -6.27 -9.87
N GLY A 155 -14.87 -6.15 -9.67
CA GLY A 155 -13.93 -5.71 -10.70
C GLY A 155 -13.80 -4.19 -10.79
N ARG A 156 -14.37 -3.41 -9.85
CA ARG A 156 -14.27 -1.95 -9.87
C ARG A 156 -12.99 -1.50 -9.16
N VAL A 157 -12.27 -0.56 -9.77
CA VAL A 157 -11.18 0.14 -9.06
C VAL A 157 -11.77 1.04 -7.98
N ARG A 158 -11.24 0.93 -6.76
CA ARG A 158 -11.70 1.67 -5.57
C ARG A 158 -10.67 2.66 -5.04
N ALA A 159 -9.39 2.38 -5.24
CA ALA A 159 -8.28 3.28 -4.94
C ALA A 159 -7.07 2.87 -5.77
N ALA A 160 -6.08 3.76 -5.88
CA ALA A 160 -4.80 3.47 -6.48
C ALA A 160 -3.69 4.23 -5.76
N VAL A 161 -2.53 3.60 -5.67
CA VAL A 161 -1.27 4.19 -5.18
C VAL A 161 -0.15 3.94 -6.20
N LEU A 162 0.95 4.66 -6.06
CA LEU A 162 2.12 4.44 -6.88
C LEU A 162 2.89 3.23 -6.35
N ALA A 163 3.29 2.32 -7.24
CA ALA A 163 4.40 1.39 -6.98
C ALA A 163 5.74 2.00 -7.41
N THR A 164 5.72 2.86 -8.41
CA THR A 164 6.90 3.61 -8.88
C THR A 164 6.43 4.93 -9.46
N SER A 165 7.02 6.02 -8.99
CA SER A 165 6.79 7.37 -9.52
C SER A 165 7.46 7.54 -10.89
N SER A 166 6.85 8.35 -11.75
CA SER A 166 7.46 8.82 -12.99
C SER A 166 8.61 9.81 -12.78
N GLY A 167 8.77 10.34 -11.57
CA GLY A 167 9.62 11.49 -11.26
C GLY A 167 8.91 12.84 -11.40
N HIS A 168 7.65 12.85 -11.87
CA HIS A 168 6.85 14.06 -12.05
C HIS A 168 5.48 13.91 -11.40
N GLU A 169 5.21 14.70 -10.35
CA GLU A 169 3.96 14.64 -9.58
C GLU A 169 2.72 14.81 -10.47
N VAL A 170 2.75 15.72 -11.45
CA VAL A 170 1.64 15.94 -12.38
C VAL A 170 1.30 14.71 -13.23
N LEU A 171 2.29 13.89 -13.62
CA LEU A 171 2.06 12.65 -14.36
C LEU A 171 1.54 11.56 -13.44
N ASP A 172 2.06 11.49 -12.22
CA ASP A 172 1.66 10.50 -11.22
C ASP A 172 0.22 10.70 -10.74
N GLU A 173 -0.15 11.93 -10.38
CA GLU A 173 -1.52 12.26 -9.99
C GLU A 173 -2.50 12.00 -11.13
N ALA A 174 -2.13 12.34 -12.36
CA ALA A 174 -2.95 12.04 -13.53
C ALA A 174 -3.08 10.54 -13.78
N ALA A 175 -2.02 9.76 -13.57
CA ALA A 175 -2.08 8.30 -13.71
C ALA A 175 -3.04 7.69 -12.68
N VAL A 176 -2.95 8.11 -11.42
CA VAL A 176 -3.82 7.64 -10.33
C VAL A 176 -5.28 8.03 -10.56
N ALA A 177 -5.55 9.31 -10.82
CA ALA A 177 -6.90 9.84 -11.00
C ALA A 177 -7.65 9.16 -12.18
N GLN A 178 -6.94 8.86 -13.27
CA GLN A 178 -7.53 8.25 -14.47
C GLN A 178 -7.84 6.76 -14.33
N THR A 179 -7.51 6.13 -13.19
CA THR A 179 -7.91 4.74 -12.90
C THR A 179 -9.35 4.60 -12.41
N ALA A 180 -9.99 5.68 -11.92
CA ALA A 180 -11.34 5.63 -11.37
C ALA A 180 -12.42 4.97 -12.28
N PRO A 181 -12.46 5.21 -13.61
CA PRO A 181 -13.46 4.59 -14.48
C PRO A 181 -13.16 3.13 -14.83
N TRP A 182 -12.00 2.60 -14.45
CA TRP A 182 -11.56 1.25 -14.83
C TRP A 182 -12.44 0.15 -14.26
N ARG A 183 -12.61 -0.89 -15.08
CA ARG A 183 -13.37 -2.09 -14.74
C ARG A 183 -12.60 -3.31 -15.21
N PHE A 184 -12.30 -4.21 -14.30
CA PHE A 184 -11.70 -5.51 -14.61
C PHE A 184 -12.79 -6.57 -14.74
N GLU A 185 -12.69 -7.40 -15.77
CA GLU A 185 -13.55 -8.57 -15.93
C GLU A 185 -12.89 -9.82 -15.35
N PRO A 186 -13.68 -10.78 -14.84
CA PRO A 186 -13.16 -12.07 -14.46
C PRO A 186 -12.44 -12.79 -15.62
N THR A 187 -11.36 -13.51 -15.34
CA THR A 187 -10.62 -14.29 -16.35
C THR A 187 -11.45 -15.38 -17.00
N ARG A 188 -12.50 -15.86 -16.32
CA ARG A 188 -13.47 -16.82 -16.86
C ARG A 188 -14.85 -16.65 -16.20
N PRO A 189 -15.96 -16.91 -16.93
CA PRO A 189 -17.30 -16.89 -16.35
C PRO A 189 -17.41 -17.80 -15.11
N GLY A 190 -18.12 -17.32 -14.09
CA GLY A 190 -18.36 -18.09 -12.85
C GLY A 190 -17.16 -18.25 -11.92
N LEU A 191 -16.00 -17.63 -12.20
CA LEU A 191 -14.89 -17.60 -11.26
C LEU A 191 -15.22 -16.72 -10.06
N ALA A 192 -15.20 -17.31 -8.86
CA ALA A 192 -15.31 -16.54 -7.63
C ALA A 192 -14.04 -15.71 -7.42
N ALA A 193 -14.17 -14.38 -7.51
CA ALA A 193 -13.11 -13.45 -7.16
C ALA A 193 -13.05 -13.21 -5.64
N PRO A 194 -11.87 -12.89 -5.08
CA PRO A 194 -11.77 -12.41 -3.71
C PRO A 194 -12.58 -11.13 -3.49
N GLY A 195 -12.91 -10.81 -2.23
CA GLY A 195 -13.63 -9.57 -1.90
C GLY A 195 -12.90 -8.30 -2.33
N MET A 196 -11.56 -8.35 -2.42
CA MET A 196 -10.72 -7.34 -3.06
C MET A 196 -9.41 -7.96 -3.55
N SER A 197 -8.72 -7.29 -4.46
CA SER A 197 -7.41 -7.67 -4.97
C SER A 197 -6.58 -6.44 -5.33
N VAL A 198 -5.25 -6.57 -5.34
CA VAL A 198 -4.36 -5.54 -5.89
C VAL A 198 -3.97 -5.94 -7.30
N MET A 199 -4.15 -5.02 -8.26
CA MET A 199 -3.78 -5.17 -9.66
C MET A 199 -2.65 -4.19 -10.01
N PRO A 200 -1.49 -4.68 -10.48
CA PRO A 200 -0.45 -3.80 -11.01
C PRO A 200 -0.91 -3.19 -12.35
N GLY A 201 -0.49 -1.97 -12.61
CA GLY A 201 -0.72 -1.28 -13.89
C GLY A 201 0.46 -0.40 -14.26
N THR A 202 0.70 -0.17 -15.54
CA THR A 202 1.74 0.75 -16.01
C THR A 202 1.13 1.79 -16.94
N VAL A 203 1.53 3.04 -16.75
CA VAL A 203 1.16 4.19 -17.56
C VAL A 203 2.43 4.84 -18.07
N THR A 204 2.53 5.04 -19.38
CA THR A 204 3.69 5.69 -19.99
C THR A 204 3.23 6.93 -20.72
N TYR A 205 3.85 8.06 -20.41
CA TYR A 205 3.63 9.35 -21.07
C TYR A 205 4.87 9.67 -21.90
N ASN A 206 4.71 9.62 -23.22
CA ASN A 206 5.75 9.98 -24.19
C ASN A 206 5.22 11.11 -25.08
N LEU A 207 6.08 12.06 -25.40
CA LEU A 207 5.81 13.09 -26.40
C LEU A 207 6.29 12.55 -27.74
N GLU A 208 5.40 12.56 -28.73
CA GLU A 208 5.75 12.23 -30.11
C GLU A 208 6.63 13.31 -30.76
#